data_AF-A0A4Q3UCY5-F1
#
_entry.id   AF-A0A4Q3UCY5-F1
#
_cell.length_a   1.000
_cell.length_b   1.000
_cell.length_c   1.000
_cell.angle_alpha   90.00
_cell.angle_beta   90.00
_cell.angle_gamma   90.00
#
_symmetry.space_group_name_H-M   'P 1'
#
loop_
_entity.id
_entity.type
_entity.pdbx_description
1 polymer ?
#
loop_
_entity_poly.entity_id
_entity_poly.type
_entity_poly.pdbx_seq_one_letter_code
_entity_poly.pdbx_strand_id
1 'polypeptide(L)'
;RFNTPPPNEAYRNATVLQAVQFARLGSIDEIKASLSAGIPAMFGSNIPRGYYEAAQTTGLMPELGKASGPPSGHAMLIVGYDDGARHWIVRNSVGERFGEKGYLRIPYSLFDSHVWNEDVWAIGELERIGQRTLIDGTVSEAVDDFQRNGAAQTQSAMQALRKEIGNDLTKRNDDAKSSFRERLREQERQLEEKRKKDRPPGQ
;
A
#
# COMPACT_ATOMS: atom_id res chain seq x y z
N ARG A 1 -28.16 -8.22 -5.22
CA ARG A 1 -28.33 -9.67 -5.52
C ARG A 1 -26.96 -10.32 -5.37
N PHE A 2 -26.81 -11.27 -4.45
CA PHE A 2 -25.61 -12.10 -4.35
C PHE A 2 -25.90 -13.42 -5.09
N ASN A 3 -24.90 -14.05 -5.71
CA ASN A 3 -25.00 -15.34 -6.42
C ASN A 3 -25.76 -15.36 -7.77
N THR A 4 -25.81 -14.24 -8.49
CA THR A 4 -26.25 -14.23 -9.90
C THR A 4 -25.00 -14.20 -10.79
N PRO A 5 -24.84 -15.12 -11.76
CA PRO A 5 -23.70 -15.09 -12.65
C PRO A 5 -23.67 -13.75 -13.43
N PRO A 6 -22.49 -13.12 -13.60
CA PRO A 6 -22.36 -11.95 -14.45
C PRO A 6 -22.84 -12.24 -15.89
N PRO A 7 -23.32 -11.22 -16.63
CA PRO A 7 -23.61 -11.37 -18.05
C PRO A 7 -22.36 -11.79 -18.84
N ASN A 8 -22.54 -12.50 -19.96
CA ASN A 8 -21.44 -12.94 -20.84
C ASN A 8 -20.52 -11.79 -21.29
N GLU A 9 -21.05 -10.57 -21.40
CA GLU A 9 -20.28 -9.38 -21.73
C GLU A 9 -19.26 -9.02 -20.63
N ALA A 10 -19.60 -9.20 -19.35
CA ALA A 10 -18.67 -8.97 -18.25
C ALA A 10 -17.46 -9.91 -18.31
N TYR A 11 -17.67 -11.18 -18.68
CA TYR A 11 -16.58 -12.15 -18.88
C TYR A 11 -15.66 -11.77 -20.05
N ARG A 12 -16.23 -11.29 -21.16
CA ARG A 12 -15.44 -10.81 -22.30
C ARG A 12 -14.66 -9.54 -21.99
N ASN A 13 -15.23 -8.63 -21.20
CA ASN A 13 -14.53 -7.42 -20.78
C ASN A 13 -13.46 -7.70 -19.71
N ALA A 14 -13.61 -8.76 -18.92
CA ALA A 14 -12.63 -9.12 -17.91
C ALA A 14 -11.31 -9.62 -18.50
N THR A 15 -11.30 -10.18 -19.72
CA THR A 15 -10.07 -10.68 -20.36
C THR A 15 -9.08 -9.57 -20.71
N VAL A 16 -9.54 -8.32 -20.84
CA VAL A 16 -8.65 -7.16 -21.08
C VAL A 16 -8.13 -6.50 -19.80
N LEU A 17 -8.57 -6.95 -18.62
CA LEU A 17 -8.21 -6.39 -17.30
C LEU A 17 -7.62 -7.46 -16.37
N GLN A 18 -6.97 -8.48 -16.93
CA GLN A 18 -6.37 -9.54 -16.12
C GLN A 18 -5.20 -8.99 -15.30
N ALA A 19 -5.15 -9.38 -14.02
CA ALA A 19 -3.98 -9.13 -13.20
C ALA A 19 -2.82 -9.96 -13.77
N VAL A 20 -1.79 -9.28 -14.26
CA VAL A 20 -0.65 -9.94 -14.89
C VAL A 20 0.27 -10.57 -13.84
N GLN A 21 0.46 -9.90 -12.68
CA GLN A 21 1.37 -10.36 -11.63
C GLN A 21 0.87 -9.96 -10.23
N PHE A 22 1.25 -10.75 -9.22
CA PHE A 22 0.97 -10.48 -7.81
C PHE A 22 2.18 -10.86 -6.95
N ALA A 23 2.38 -10.14 -5.85
CA ALA A 23 3.46 -10.38 -4.90
C ALA A 23 2.95 -10.24 -3.46
N ARG A 24 3.42 -11.12 -2.58
CA ARG A 24 3.23 -11.00 -1.13
C ARG A 24 4.31 -10.09 -0.56
N LEU A 25 3.92 -9.18 0.32
CA LEU A 25 4.80 -8.23 0.99
C LEU A 25 4.93 -8.64 2.46
N GLY A 26 6.08 -9.17 2.85
CA GLY A 26 6.34 -9.75 4.17
C GLY A 26 6.93 -8.76 5.19
N SER A 27 7.23 -7.52 4.79
CA SER A 27 7.81 -6.51 5.70
C SER A 27 7.29 -5.10 5.42
N ILE A 28 7.41 -4.22 6.42
CA ILE A 28 7.08 -2.79 6.30
C ILE A 28 7.88 -2.13 5.16
N ASP A 29 9.15 -2.52 4.99
CA ASP A 29 10.02 -1.96 3.95
C ASP A 29 9.55 -2.38 2.55
N GLU A 30 9.10 -3.64 2.39
CA GLU A 30 8.50 -4.12 1.14
C GLU A 30 7.18 -3.40 0.81
N ILE A 31 6.36 -3.08 1.83
CA ILE A 31 5.15 -2.28 1.65
C ILE A 31 5.50 -0.87 1.17
N LYS A 32 6.45 -0.20 1.84
CA LYS A 32 6.90 1.15 1.44
C LYS A 32 7.55 1.15 0.05
N ALA A 33 8.28 0.10 -0.29
CA ALA A 33 8.86 -0.11 -1.61
C ALA A 33 7.78 -0.18 -2.70
N SER A 34 6.75 -1.01 -2.49
CA SER A 34 5.60 -1.12 -3.40
C SER A 34 4.94 0.25 -3.61
N LEU A 35 4.67 0.97 -2.52
CA LEU A 35 4.05 2.30 -2.58
C LEU A 35 4.92 3.32 -3.31
N SER A 36 6.23 3.27 -3.11
CA SER A 36 7.20 4.14 -3.80
C SER A 36 7.28 3.86 -5.30
N ALA A 37 7.01 2.61 -5.72
CA ALA A 37 6.85 2.23 -7.12
C ALA A 37 5.47 2.63 -7.69
N GLY A 38 4.60 3.26 -6.90
CA GLY A 38 3.24 3.65 -7.29
C GLY A 38 2.24 2.49 -7.26
N ILE A 39 2.58 1.39 -6.57
CA ILE A 39 1.75 0.18 -6.51
C ILE A 39 1.14 0.09 -5.10
N PRO A 40 -0.19 0.30 -4.96
CA PRO A 40 -0.88 0.12 -3.69
C PRO A 40 -0.76 -1.31 -3.16
N ALA A 41 -0.80 -1.45 -1.83
CA ALA A 41 -0.80 -2.75 -1.17
C ALA A 41 -2.16 -3.03 -0.55
N MET A 42 -2.76 -4.17 -0.86
CA MET A 42 -3.96 -4.68 -0.22
C MET A 42 -3.59 -5.41 1.07
N PHE A 43 -4.42 -5.30 2.10
CA PHE A 43 -4.24 -6.06 3.34
C PHE A 43 -5.58 -6.45 3.95
N GLY A 44 -5.59 -7.59 4.66
CA GLY A 44 -6.65 -7.96 5.58
C GLY A 44 -6.31 -7.51 7.00
N SER A 45 -7.32 -7.09 7.77
CA SER A 45 -7.16 -6.71 9.17
C SER A 45 -8.29 -7.29 10.02
N ASN A 46 -8.02 -7.43 11.32
CA ASN A 46 -9.03 -7.75 12.33
C ASN A 46 -9.11 -6.66 13.40
N ILE A 47 -8.98 -5.40 12.99
CA ILE A 47 -9.02 -4.23 13.88
C ILE A 47 -10.39 -4.17 14.60
N PRO A 48 -10.45 -3.92 15.92
CA PRO A 48 -11.71 -3.81 16.65
C PRO A 48 -12.61 -2.70 16.12
N ARG A 49 -13.92 -2.92 16.13
CA ARG A 49 -14.91 -1.99 15.57
C ARG A 49 -14.80 -0.55 16.12
N GLY A 50 -14.49 -0.37 17.40
CA GLY A 50 -14.39 0.96 18.01
C GLY A 50 -13.33 1.87 17.38
N TYR A 51 -12.29 1.33 16.74
CA TYR A 51 -11.32 2.16 16.00
C TYR A 51 -11.93 2.75 14.73
N TYR A 52 -12.75 1.98 14.02
CA TYR A 52 -13.47 2.46 12.83
C TYR A 52 -14.54 3.50 13.20
N GLU A 53 -15.24 3.29 14.31
CA GLU A 53 -16.23 4.23 14.82
C GLU A 53 -15.57 5.56 15.23
N ALA A 54 -14.44 5.51 15.93
CA ALA A 54 -13.67 6.69 16.31
C ALA A 54 -13.12 7.46 15.09
N ALA A 55 -12.70 6.74 14.04
CA ALA A 55 -12.19 7.33 12.80
C ALA A 55 -13.29 7.80 11.84
N GLN A 56 -14.58 7.56 12.13
CA GLN A 56 -15.67 7.79 11.18
C GLN A 56 -15.76 9.24 10.69
N THR A 57 -15.41 10.21 11.54
CA THR A 57 -15.49 11.64 11.21
C THR A 57 -14.14 12.22 10.81
N THR A 58 -13.05 11.80 11.47
CA THR A 58 -11.72 12.41 11.31
C THR A 58 -10.82 11.65 10.35
N GLY A 59 -11.13 10.39 10.07
CA GLY A 59 -10.26 9.44 9.37
C GLY A 59 -9.07 8.99 10.21
N LEU A 60 -8.82 9.56 11.39
CA LEU A 60 -7.67 9.21 12.22
C LEU A 60 -8.06 8.13 13.21
N MET A 61 -7.49 6.92 13.07
CA MET A 61 -7.68 5.88 14.07
C MET A 61 -6.92 6.22 15.35
N PRO A 62 -7.50 5.98 16.54
CA PRO A 62 -6.79 6.11 17.80
C PRO A 62 -5.58 5.19 17.88
N GLU A 63 -4.59 5.57 18.70
CA GLU A 63 -3.46 4.72 19.05
C GLU A 63 -3.90 3.39 19.68
N LEU A 64 -3.03 2.37 19.59
CA LEU A 64 -3.28 1.06 20.16
C LEU A 64 -3.68 1.14 21.65
N GLY A 65 -4.80 0.49 21.99
CA GLY A 65 -5.38 0.47 23.34
C GLY A 65 -6.29 1.65 23.67
N LYS A 66 -6.47 2.63 22.77
CA LYS A 66 -7.34 3.80 22.99
C LYS A 66 -8.78 3.62 22.50
N ALA A 67 -9.05 2.55 21.76
CA ALA A 67 -10.39 2.11 21.42
C ALA A 67 -10.50 0.59 21.58
N SER A 68 -11.72 0.09 21.71
CA SER A 68 -12.02 -1.32 21.89
C SER A 68 -13.34 -1.68 21.23
N GLY A 69 -13.66 -2.96 21.17
CA GLY A 69 -14.88 -3.47 20.58
C GLY A 69 -14.69 -4.90 20.07
N PRO A 70 -15.74 -5.48 19.49
CA PRO A 70 -15.60 -6.78 18.84
C PRO A 70 -14.61 -6.68 17.66
N PRO A 71 -13.79 -7.72 17.42
CA PRO A 71 -12.95 -7.79 16.23
C PRO A 71 -13.79 -7.63 14.96
N SER A 72 -13.26 -6.90 13.98
CA SER A 72 -13.94 -6.63 12.72
C SER A 72 -13.00 -6.96 11.56
N GLY A 73 -13.28 -8.08 10.89
CA GLY A 73 -12.60 -8.46 9.66
C GLY A 73 -12.86 -7.42 8.56
N HIS A 74 -11.80 -6.85 7.99
CA HIS A 74 -11.92 -5.90 6.89
C HIS A 74 -10.68 -5.87 6.00
N ALA A 75 -10.88 -5.76 4.69
CA ALA A 75 -9.81 -5.67 3.70
C ALA A 75 -9.79 -4.30 3.04
N MET A 76 -8.60 -3.69 2.95
CA MET A 76 -8.42 -2.31 2.49
C MET A 76 -7.13 -2.15 1.69
N LEU A 77 -6.92 -0.96 1.12
CA LEU A 77 -5.71 -0.62 0.36
C LEU A 77 -4.84 0.40 1.11
N ILE A 78 -3.59 0.05 1.38
CA ILE A 78 -2.54 1.02 1.71
C ILE A 78 -2.16 1.76 0.43
N VAL A 79 -2.23 3.08 0.48
CA VAL A 79 -1.92 3.97 -0.66
C VAL A 79 -0.81 4.97 -0.35
N GLY A 80 -0.32 4.98 0.88
CA GLY A 80 0.76 5.86 1.31
C GLY A 80 1.06 5.69 2.78
N TYR A 81 2.01 6.49 3.27
CA TYR A 81 2.43 6.48 4.66
C TYR A 81 2.98 7.85 5.06
N ASP A 82 2.94 8.15 6.35
CA ASP A 82 3.54 9.32 6.97
C ASP A 82 4.43 8.85 8.13
N ASP A 83 5.75 8.87 7.93
CA ASP A 83 6.71 8.47 8.96
C ASP A 83 6.80 9.48 10.11
N GLY A 84 6.49 10.75 9.86
CA GLY A 84 6.48 11.80 10.89
C GLY A 84 5.32 11.59 11.86
N ALA A 85 4.15 11.29 11.33
CA ALA A 85 2.99 10.92 12.13
C ALA A 85 3.00 9.45 12.58
N ARG A 86 3.80 8.58 11.95
CA ARG A 86 3.81 7.11 12.09
C ARG A 86 2.46 6.44 11.74
N HIS A 87 1.89 6.84 10.61
CA HIS A 87 0.60 6.32 10.14
C HIS A 87 0.67 5.78 8.71
N TRP A 88 -0.06 4.70 8.47
CA TRP A 88 -0.44 4.27 7.12
C TRP A 88 -1.59 5.12 6.61
N ILE A 89 -1.57 5.50 5.34
CA ILE A 89 -2.70 6.13 4.65
C ILE A 89 -3.42 5.04 3.87
N VAL A 90 -4.70 4.84 4.20
CA VAL A 90 -5.48 3.71 3.73
C VAL A 90 -6.75 4.21 3.05
N ARG A 91 -7.04 3.65 1.87
CA ARG A 91 -8.31 3.84 1.17
C ARG A 91 -9.31 2.78 1.64
N ASN A 92 -10.45 3.23 2.15
CA ASN A 92 -11.55 2.38 2.56
C ASN A 92 -12.62 2.24 1.43
N SER A 93 -13.60 1.35 1.63
CA SER A 93 -14.66 1.01 0.68
C SER A 93 -16.08 1.33 1.18
N VAL A 94 -16.22 2.06 2.30
CA VAL A 94 -17.53 2.39 2.91
C VAL A 94 -18.09 3.77 2.49
N GLY A 95 -17.49 4.37 1.46
CA GLY A 95 -17.95 5.62 0.85
C GLY A 95 -17.23 6.87 1.35
N GLU A 96 -17.38 7.96 0.60
CA GLU A 96 -16.63 9.21 0.80
C GLU A 96 -16.99 9.98 2.07
N ARG A 97 -18.15 9.69 2.68
CA ARG A 97 -18.57 10.32 3.94
C ARG A 97 -17.81 9.81 5.16
N PHE A 98 -17.05 8.73 5.01
CA PHE A 98 -16.24 8.17 6.08
C PHE A 98 -14.88 8.86 6.14
N GLY A 99 -14.47 9.28 7.33
CA GLY A 99 -13.15 9.82 7.60
C GLY A 99 -12.77 10.97 6.67
N GLU A 100 -11.56 10.91 6.13
CA GLU A 100 -11.05 11.92 5.21
C GLU A 100 -11.44 11.55 3.76
N LYS A 101 -12.68 11.82 3.35
CA LYS A 101 -13.17 11.53 1.99
C LYS A 101 -13.06 10.05 1.58
N GLY A 102 -13.35 9.14 2.51
CA GLY A 102 -13.24 7.70 2.33
C GLY A 102 -11.86 7.13 2.67
N TYR A 103 -10.91 7.97 3.12
CA TYR A 103 -9.60 7.55 3.60
C TYR A 103 -9.53 7.54 5.12
N LEU A 104 -8.61 6.73 5.62
CA LEU A 104 -8.28 6.66 7.03
C LEU A 104 -6.78 6.52 7.25
N ARG A 105 -6.32 6.98 8.40
CA ARG A 105 -4.95 6.86 8.88
C ARG A 105 -4.91 5.82 10.00
N ILE A 106 -4.09 4.79 9.83
CA ILE A 106 -3.89 3.72 10.82
C ILE A 106 -2.51 3.92 11.46
N PRO A 107 -2.40 4.07 12.80
CA PRO A 107 -1.11 4.05 13.47
C PRO A 107 -0.33 2.77 13.13
N TYR A 108 0.98 2.86 12.92
CA TYR A 108 1.81 1.67 12.68
C TYR A 108 1.67 0.63 13.80
N SER A 109 1.60 1.09 15.06
CA SER A 109 1.40 0.25 16.24
C SER A 109 0.11 -0.58 16.19
N LEU A 110 -0.98 0.03 15.71
CA LEU A 110 -2.28 -0.61 15.56
C LEU A 110 -2.26 -1.63 14.42
N PHE A 111 -1.65 -1.24 13.29
CA PHE A 111 -1.48 -2.09 12.11
C PHE A 111 -0.69 -3.35 12.45
N ASP A 112 0.50 -3.21 13.05
CA ASP A 112 1.38 -4.34 13.40
C ASP A 112 0.71 -5.34 14.35
N SER A 113 -0.24 -4.87 15.18
CA SER A 113 -0.96 -5.71 16.14
C SER A 113 -2.19 -6.42 15.56
N HIS A 114 -2.74 -5.96 14.43
CA HIS A 114 -4.04 -6.43 13.92
C HIS A 114 -4.06 -6.77 12.43
N VAL A 115 -2.93 -6.62 11.76
CA VAL A 115 -2.70 -7.03 10.38
C VAL A 115 -1.67 -8.15 10.42
N TRP A 116 -2.06 -9.31 9.91
CA TRP A 116 -1.11 -10.39 9.76
C TRP A 116 -0.22 -10.06 8.55
N ASN A 117 1.10 -10.02 8.77
CA ASN A 117 2.08 -9.78 7.70
C ASN A 117 1.98 -10.79 6.55
N GLU A 118 1.24 -11.88 6.76
CA GLU A 118 0.97 -12.90 5.76
C GLU A 118 -0.08 -12.50 4.72
N ASP A 119 -0.85 -11.44 5.00
CA ASP A 119 -2.03 -11.05 4.25
C ASP A 119 -1.86 -9.74 3.48
N VAL A 120 -0.62 -9.28 3.28
CA VAL A 120 -0.34 -8.06 2.51
C VAL A 120 0.11 -8.41 1.09
N TRP A 121 -0.60 -7.89 0.11
CA TRP A 121 -0.45 -8.24 -1.31
C TRP A 121 -0.39 -7.01 -2.21
N ALA A 122 0.55 -6.99 -3.14
CA ALA A 122 0.57 -6.08 -4.29
C ALA A 122 0.10 -6.80 -5.54
N ILE A 123 -0.73 -6.14 -6.35
CA ILE A 123 -1.19 -6.64 -7.64
C ILE A 123 -0.92 -5.56 -8.68
N GLY A 124 -0.24 -5.92 -9.77
CA GLY A 124 0.08 -5.00 -10.84
C GLY A 124 0.85 -5.66 -11.97
N GLU A 125 1.14 -4.90 -13.02
CA GLU A 125 2.12 -5.27 -14.04
C GLU A 125 3.51 -4.96 -13.48
N LEU A 126 4.05 -5.87 -12.65
CA LEU A 126 5.32 -5.67 -11.93
C LEU A 126 6.54 -5.55 -12.88
N GLU A 127 6.36 -5.74 -14.18
CA GLU A 127 7.37 -5.46 -15.22
C GLU A 127 7.89 -4.00 -15.18
N ARG A 128 7.11 -3.05 -14.65
CA ARG A 128 7.55 -1.65 -14.50
C ARG A 128 8.41 -1.36 -13.25
N ILE A 129 8.76 -2.37 -12.46
CA ILE A 129 9.59 -2.20 -11.24
C ILE A 129 11.09 -2.11 -11.57
N GLY A 130 11.51 -2.48 -12.78
CA GLY A 130 12.86 -2.22 -13.26
C GLY A 130 13.12 -2.97 -14.54
N GLN A 131 13.94 -2.41 -15.43
CA GLN A 131 14.54 -3.18 -16.52
C GLN A 131 15.39 -4.32 -15.92
N ARG A 132 14.75 -5.49 -15.66
CA ARG A 132 15.30 -6.86 -15.61
C ARG A 132 14.20 -7.86 -15.19
N THR A 133 13.56 -8.38 -16.22
CA THR A 133 13.09 -9.76 -16.49
C THR A 133 12.50 -10.60 -15.35
N LEU A 134 11.20 -10.88 -15.44
CA LEU A 134 10.70 -12.26 -15.46
C LEU A 134 9.65 -12.37 -16.58
N ILE A 135 10.15 -12.71 -17.76
CA ILE A 135 9.35 -12.98 -18.96
C ILE A 135 8.76 -14.38 -18.80
N ASP A 136 7.50 -14.47 -19.20
CA ASP A 136 6.51 -15.56 -19.29
C ASP A 136 7.00 -16.95 -19.78
N GLY A 137 8.29 -17.15 -20.05
CA GLY A 137 8.89 -18.45 -20.41
C GLY A 137 9.63 -19.16 -19.26
N THR A 138 10.04 -18.42 -18.24
CA THR A 138 11.00 -18.92 -17.23
C THR A 138 10.34 -19.68 -16.07
N VAL A 139 9.04 -19.54 -15.82
CA VAL A 139 8.39 -20.19 -14.66
C VAL A 139 8.26 -21.70 -14.87
N SER A 140 7.91 -22.14 -16.09
CA SER A 140 7.89 -23.57 -16.41
C SER A 140 9.29 -24.18 -16.36
N GLU A 141 10.29 -23.47 -16.90
CA GLU A 141 11.68 -23.91 -16.87
C GLU A 141 12.27 -23.89 -15.46
N ALA A 142 11.95 -22.89 -14.64
CA ALA A 142 12.38 -22.79 -13.25
C ALA A 142 11.68 -23.80 -12.34
N VAL A 143 10.43 -24.16 -12.64
CA VAL A 143 9.73 -25.27 -11.97
C VAL A 143 10.37 -26.61 -12.36
N ASP A 144 10.71 -26.81 -13.64
CA ASP A 144 11.41 -28.01 -14.10
C ASP A 144 12.87 -28.08 -13.61
N ASP A 145 13.54 -26.95 -13.43
CA ASP A 145 14.91 -26.87 -12.90
C ASP A 145 14.93 -27.02 -11.37
N PHE A 146 13.92 -26.51 -10.67
CA PHE A 146 13.68 -26.76 -9.24
C PHE A 146 13.40 -28.24 -8.97
N GLN A 147 12.65 -28.91 -9.86
CA GLN A 147 12.45 -30.36 -9.80
C GLN A 147 13.72 -31.17 -10.14
N ARG A 148 14.65 -30.61 -10.92
CA ARG A 148 15.88 -31.29 -11.35
C ARG A 148 17.09 -31.08 -10.43
N ASN A 149 17.30 -29.88 -9.89
CA ASN A 149 18.60 -29.46 -9.33
C ASN A 149 18.57 -29.00 -7.85
N GLY A 150 17.39 -28.83 -7.23
CA GLY A 150 17.25 -28.67 -5.77
C GLY A 150 17.71 -27.34 -5.14
N ALA A 151 17.23 -27.10 -3.91
CA ALA A 151 17.08 -25.80 -3.24
C ALA A 151 18.36 -24.96 -2.91
N ALA A 152 19.57 -25.47 -3.14
CA ALA A 152 20.80 -24.83 -2.67
C ALA A 152 21.28 -23.67 -3.57
N GLN A 153 21.11 -23.78 -4.89
CA GLN A 153 21.52 -22.73 -5.85
C GLN A 153 20.57 -21.53 -5.86
N THR A 154 19.29 -21.75 -5.55
CA THR A 154 18.26 -20.70 -5.49
C THR A 154 18.47 -19.75 -4.31
N GLN A 155 19.07 -20.22 -3.22
CA GLN A 155 19.22 -19.42 -1.99
C GLN A 155 20.31 -18.34 -2.10
N SER A 156 21.41 -18.60 -2.80
CA SER A 156 22.48 -17.63 -3.04
C SER A 156 22.06 -16.56 -4.05
N ALA A 157 21.34 -16.96 -5.11
CA ALA A 157 20.76 -16.03 -6.09
C ALA A 157 19.72 -15.10 -5.45
N MET A 158 18.86 -15.63 -4.57
CA MET A 158 17.89 -14.83 -3.82
C MET A 158 18.55 -13.90 -2.78
N GLN A 159 19.66 -14.30 -2.15
CA GLN A 159 20.38 -13.43 -1.20
C GLN A 159 21.07 -12.26 -1.90
N ALA A 160 21.67 -12.50 -3.07
CA ALA A 160 22.28 -11.43 -3.88
C ALA A 160 21.21 -10.43 -4.34
N LEU A 161 20.07 -10.93 -4.83
CA LEU A 161 18.93 -10.12 -5.25
C LEU A 161 18.35 -9.28 -4.11
N ARG A 162 18.21 -9.85 -2.90
CA ARG A 162 17.77 -9.11 -1.69
C ARG A 162 18.68 -7.94 -1.34
N LYS A 163 20.00 -8.12 -1.46
CA LYS A 163 20.99 -7.09 -1.10
C LYS A 163 20.99 -5.93 -2.10
N GLU A 164 20.83 -6.23 -3.39
CA GLU A 164 20.78 -5.22 -4.45
C GLU A 164 19.48 -4.42 -4.41
N ILE A 165 18.35 -5.10 -4.18
CA ILE A 165 17.04 -4.46 -3.97
C ILE A 165 17.08 -3.53 -2.74
N GLY A 166 17.65 -3.96 -1.61
CA GLY A 166 17.74 -3.12 -0.40
C GLY A 166 18.47 -1.79 -0.61
N ASN A 167 19.56 -1.79 -1.38
CA ASN A 167 20.33 -0.59 -1.67
C ASN A 167 19.60 0.38 -2.61
N ASP A 168 18.93 -0.14 -3.65
CA ASP A 168 18.15 0.68 -4.58
C ASP A 168 16.90 1.26 -3.89
N LEU A 169 16.26 0.48 -3.00
CA LEU A 169 15.12 0.93 -2.19
C LEU A 169 15.50 2.03 -1.20
N THR A 170 16.68 1.96 -0.60
CA THR A 170 17.17 3.01 0.32
C THR A 170 17.32 4.32 -0.43
N LYS A 171 17.92 4.27 -1.63
CA LYS A 171 18.10 5.46 -2.48
C LYS A 171 16.77 6.05 -2.93
N ARG A 172 15.82 5.23 -3.40
CA ARG A 172 14.49 5.70 -3.84
C ARG A 172 13.65 6.25 -2.67
N ASN A 173 13.80 5.73 -1.46
CA ASN A 173 13.13 6.26 -0.28
C ASN A 173 13.64 7.66 0.08
N ASP A 174 14.93 7.92 -0.08
CA ASP A 174 15.53 9.24 0.14
C ASP A 174 15.02 10.25 -0.91
N ASP A 175 14.92 9.83 -2.17
CA ASP A 175 14.39 10.63 -3.28
C ASP A 175 12.88 10.89 -3.16
N ALA A 176 12.09 9.92 -2.67
CA ALA A 176 10.66 10.09 -2.45
C ALA A 176 10.36 11.03 -1.26
N LYS A 177 11.15 10.93 -0.18
CA LYS A 177 11.06 11.81 0.99
C LYS A 177 11.41 13.26 0.66
N SER A 178 12.40 13.49 -0.20
CA SER A 178 12.74 14.85 -0.66
C SER A 178 11.62 15.45 -1.51
N SER A 179 11.09 14.67 -2.47
CA SER A 179 9.99 15.08 -3.35
C SER A 179 8.70 15.40 -2.58
N PHE A 180 8.36 14.62 -1.55
CA PHE A 180 7.20 14.91 -0.70
C PHE A 180 7.38 16.18 0.13
N ARG A 181 8.57 16.39 0.72
CA ARG A 181 8.89 17.61 1.47
C ARG A 181 8.84 18.87 0.62
N GLU A 182 9.27 18.78 -0.64
CA GLU A 182 9.17 19.89 -1.59
C GLU A 182 7.72 20.23 -1.93
N ARG A 183 6.87 19.23 -2.18
CA ARG A 183 5.43 19.45 -2.41
C ARG A 183 4.74 20.08 -1.20
N LEU A 184 5.11 19.68 0.01
CA LEU A 184 4.54 20.23 1.23
C LEU A 184 4.93 21.70 1.43
N ARG A 185 6.21 22.05 1.20
CA ARG A 185 6.69 23.45 1.26
C ARG A 185 6.01 24.34 0.23
N GLU A 186 5.79 23.84 -0.98
CA GLU A 186 5.09 24.60 -2.02
C GLU A 186 3.61 24.80 -1.65
N GLN A 187 2.97 23.80 -1.05
CA GLN A 187 1.61 23.92 -0.54
C GLN A 187 1.50 24.93 0.61
N GLU A 188 2.46 24.96 1.53
CA GLU A 188 2.55 25.97 2.60
C GLU A 188 2.75 27.38 2.03
N ARG A 189 3.63 27.55 1.04
CA ARG A 189 3.86 28.83 0.37
C ARG A 189 2.59 29.37 -0.30
N GLN A 190 1.85 28.50 -0.98
CA GLN A 190 0.56 28.86 -1.60
C GLN A 190 -0.50 29.23 -0.55
N LEU A 191 -0.52 28.57 0.61
CA LEU A 191 -1.40 28.92 1.73
C LEU A 191 -1.04 30.27 2.35
N GLU A 192 0.25 30.61 2.49
CA GLU A 192 0.71 31.92 2.97
C GLU A 192 0.38 33.06 2.00
N GLU A 193 0.57 32.83 0.69
CA GLU A 193 0.21 33.81 -0.34
C GLU A 193 -1.30 34.07 -0.35
N LYS A 194 -2.10 33.01 -0.19
CA LYS A 194 -3.56 33.13 -0.05
C LYS A 194 -3.95 33.91 1.21
N ARG A 195 -3.32 33.62 2.36
CA ARG A 195 -3.52 34.35 3.62
C ARG A 195 -3.14 35.83 3.55
N LYS A 196 -2.11 36.18 2.77
CA LYS A 196 -1.72 37.58 2.52
C LYS A 196 -2.71 38.30 1.62
N LYS A 197 -3.29 37.60 0.63
CA LYS A 197 -4.30 38.13 -0.30
C LYS A 197 -5.66 38.35 0.35
N ASP A 198 -6.02 37.52 1.32
CA ASP A 198 -7.28 37.61 2.08
C ASP A 198 -7.19 38.56 3.30
N ARG A 199 -6.05 39.26 3.49
CA ARG A 199 -5.88 40.23 4.59
C ARG A 199 -6.57 41.56 4.20
N PRO A 200 -7.54 42.06 4.98
CA PRO A 200 -8.25 43.30 4.66
C PRO A 200 -7.31 44.51 4.69
N PRO A 201 -7.48 45.52 3.82
CA PRO A 201 -6.61 46.68 3.81
C PRO A 201 -6.91 47.58 5.00
N GLY A 202 -5.97 47.65 5.94
CA GLY A 202 -5.91 48.62 7.03
C GLY A 202 -6.50 48.13 8.36
N GLN A 203 -5.61 47.61 9.21
CA GLN A 203 -5.55 47.82 10.67
C GLN A 203 -4.13 47.56 11.14
#